data_AF-A0A8S3KKY6-F1
#
_entry.id   AF-A0A8S3KKY6-F1
#
_cell.length_a   1.000
_cell.length_b   1.000
_cell.length_c   1.000
_cell.angle_alpha   90.00
_cell.angle_beta   90.00
_cell.angle_gamma   90.00
#
_symmetry.space_group_name_H-M   'P 1'
#
loop_
_entity.id
_entity.type
_entity.pdbx_description
1 polymer ?
#
loop_
_entity_poly.entity_id
_entity_poly.type
_entity_poly.pdbx_seq_one_letter_code
_entity_poly.pdbx_strand_id
1 'polypeptide(L)'
;YILATAGLRFLTPRQQKQLLEDLFNDIVRDYKFLIEKTHFQVISGELEGIYSWIAINYVLGRFQNDISESKSKTDDHRKLNSQGRQSTVGVL
;
A
#
# COMPACT_ATOMS: atom_id res chain seq x y z
N TYR A 1 -6.86 -8.84 -6.14
CA TYR A 1 -7.18 -8.67 -4.71
C TYR A 1 -8.56 -8.09 -4.56
N ILE A 2 -9.30 -8.54 -3.55
CA ILE A 2 -10.59 -7.97 -3.13
C ILE A 2 -10.49 -7.71 -1.62
N LEU A 3 -10.49 -6.43 -1.26
CA LEU A 3 -10.37 -5.98 0.12
C LEU A 3 -11.66 -5.25 0.50
N ALA A 4 -12.42 -5.83 1.41
CA ALA A 4 -13.67 -5.27 1.89
C ALA A 4 -13.44 -4.41 3.15
N THR A 5 -14.18 -3.32 3.27
CA THR A 5 -14.02 -2.33 4.34
C THR A 5 -15.20 -2.36 5.32
N ALA A 6 -15.61 -1.21 5.83
CA ALA A 6 -16.54 -1.04 6.95
C ALA A 6 -17.82 -1.88 6.84
N GLY A 7 -18.42 -1.99 5.66
CA GLY A 7 -19.66 -2.73 5.45
C GLY A 7 -19.59 -4.18 5.93
N LEU A 8 -18.51 -4.90 5.59
CA LEU A 8 -18.37 -6.31 5.98
C LEU A 8 -17.93 -6.47 7.44
N ARG A 9 -17.30 -5.45 8.06
CA ARG A 9 -16.91 -5.49 9.48
C ARG A 9 -18.10 -5.61 10.43
N PHE A 10 -19.29 -5.19 10.00
CA PHE A 10 -20.52 -5.33 10.79
C PHE A 10 -21.05 -6.78 10.87
N LEU A 11 -20.59 -7.66 9.98
CA LEU A 11 -21.00 -9.06 9.98
C LEU A 11 -20.24 -9.87 11.02
N THR A 12 -20.83 -10.98 11.47
CA THR A 12 -20.10 -11.95 12.31
C THR A 12 -18.93 -12.57 11.53
N PRO A 13 -17.86 -13.03 12.20
CA PRO A 13 -16.72 -13.66 11.52
C PRO A 13 -17.12 -14.84 10.61
N ARG A 14 -18.15 -15.60 11.02
CA ARG A 14 -18.70 -16.71 10.22
C ARG A 14 -19.34 -16.21 8.91
N GLN A 15 -20.15 -15.15 8.99
CA GLN A 15 -20.80 -14.56 7.81
C GLN A 15 -19.77 -13.94 6.87
N GLN A 16 -18.76 -13.24 7.41
CA GLN A 16 -17.66 -12.71 6.59
C GLN A 16 -16.94 -13.83 5.84
N LYS A 17 -16.55 -14.91 6.54
CA LYS A 17 -15.87 -16.06 5.94
C LYS A 17 -16.71 -16.71 4.85
N GLN A 18 -17.99 -16.96 5.12
CA GLN A 18 -18.88 -17.59 4.14
C GLN A 18 -19.01 -16.75 2.87
N LEU A 19 -19.25 -15.44 3.01
CA LEU A 19 -19.38 -14.53 1.89
C LEU A 19 -18.09 -14.46 1.03
N LEU A 20 -16.91 -14.42 1.68
CA LEU A 20 -15.63 -14.38 0.98
C LEU A 20 -15.31 -15.70 0.27
N GLU A 21 -15.67 -16.84 0.85
CA GLU A 21 -15.52 -18.16 0.21
C GLU A 21 -16.43 -18.31 -1.00
N ASP A 22 -17.69 -17.89 -0.89
CA ASP A 22 -18.64 -17.92 -2.01
C ASP A 22 -18.14 -17.03 -3.15
N LEU A 23 -17.70 -15.80 -2.84
CA LEU A 23 -17.13 -14.87 -3.80
C LEU A 23 -15.86 -15.42 -4.48
N PHE A 24 -14.97 -16.08 -3.72
CA PHE A 24 -13.80 -16.73 -4.29
C PHE A 24 -14.19 -17.80 -5.31
N ASN A 25 -15.15 -18.68 -4.95
CA ASN A 25 -15.61 -19.74 -5.82
C ASN A 25 -16.24 -19.20 -7.12
N ASP A 26 -17.04 -18.14 -7.00
CA ASP A 26 -17.63 -17.47 -8.17
C ASP A 26 -16.56 -16.90 -9.11
N ILE A 27 -15.54 -16.23 -8.57
CA ILE A 27 -14.50 -15.63 -9.40
C ILE A 27 -13.61 -16.69 -10.06
N VAL A 28 -13.24 -17.76 -9.35
CA VAL A 28 -12.48 -18.87 -9.93
C VAL A 28 -13.26 -19.56 -11.05
N ARG A 29 -14.59 -19.69 -10.89
CA ARG A 29 -15.46 -20.30 -11.90
C ARG A 29 -15.55 -19.44 -13.16
N ASP A 30 -15.77 -18.13 -12.99
CA ASP A 30 -16.18 -17.26 -14.09
C ASP A 30 -14.99 -16.53 -14.76
N TYR A 31 -13.83 -16.48 -14.12
CA TYR A 31 -12.67 -15.71 -14.60
C TYR A 31 -11.35 -16.49 -14.48
N LYS A 32 -10.34 -16.06 -15.25
CA LYS A 32 -9.00 -16.69 -15.29
C LYS A 32 -7.92 -15.80 -14.67
N PHE A 33 -8.19 -15.20 -13.52
CA PHE A 33 -7.21 -14.41 -12.79
C PHE A 33 -6.26 -15.29 -11.97
N LEU A 34 -5.03 -14.82 -11.73
CA LEU A 34 -4.14 -15.43 -10.74
C LEU A 34 -4.61 -15.00 -9.33
N ILE A 35 -5.33 -15.89 -8.65
CA ILE A 35 -5.94 -15.60 -7.35
C ILE A 35 -5.70 -16.71 -6.32
N GLU A 36 -5.59 -16.31 -5.06
CA GLU A 36 -5.54 -17.17 -3.88
C GLU A 36 -6.59 -16.69 -2.89
N LYS A 37 -7.01 -17.56 -1.95
CA LYS A 37 -7.97 -17.17 -0.89
C LYS A 37 -7.46 -16.02 -0.03
N THR A 38 -6.15 -15.93 0.16
CA THR A 38 -5.47 -14.84 0.87
C THR A 38 -5.68 -13.49 0.18
N HIS A 39 -6.10 -13.44 -1.09
CA HIS A 39 -6.39 -12.19 -1.79
C HIS A 39 -7.76 -11.58 -1.44
N PHE A 40 -8.56 -12.27 -0.62
CA PHE A 40 -9.91 -11.90 -0.23
C PHE A 40 -9.95 -11.67 1.27
N GLN A 41 -10.06 -10.41 1.68
CA GLN A 41 -9.95 -10.06 3.11
C GLN A 41 -10.90 -8.93 3.48
N VAL A 42 -11.40 -8.97 4.72
CA VAL A 42 -11.96 -7.78 5.37
C VAL A 42 -10.83 -7.07 6.09
N ILE A 43 -10.50 -5.85 5.68
CA ILE A 43 -9.39 -5.09 6.26
C ILE A 43 -9.85 -4.18 7.40
N SER A 44 -8.95 -3.86 8.32
CA SER A 44 -9.19 -2.86 9.37
C SER A 44 -9.17 -1.44 8.79
N GLY A 45 -9.69 -0.47 9.54
CA GLY A 45 -9.63 0.95 9.14
C GLY A 45 -8.19 1.48 9.11
N GLU A 46 -7.32 0.92 9.95
CA GLU A 46 -5.90 1.20 9.95
C GLU A 46 -5.24 0.75 8.63
N LEU A 47 -5.49 -0.48 8.18
CA LEU A 47 -4.96 -0.99 6.90
C LEU A 47 -5.48 -0.17 5.72
N GLU A 48 -6.77 0.20 5.75
CA GLU A 48 -7.38 1.10 4.76
C GLU A 48 -6.67 2.47 4.71
N GLY A 49 -6.35 3.03 5.88
CA GLY A 49 -5.57 4.26 6.02
C GLY A 49 -4.13 4.12 5.51
N ILE A 50 -3.45 3.03 5.84
CA ILE A 50 -2.09 2.73 5.36
C ILE A 50 -2.08 2.61 3.84
N TYR A 51 -3.01 1.86 3.24
CA TYR A 51 -3.11 1.76 1.79
C TYR A 51 -3.40 3.10 1.13
N SER A 52 -4.28 3.91 1.71
CA SER A 52 -4.58 5.26 1.20
C SER A 52 -3.36 6.18 1.26
N TRP A 53 -2.63 6.14 2.38
CA TRP A 53 -1.40 6.91 2.56
C TRP A 53 -0.31 6.48 1.58
N ILE A 54 -0.12 5.17 1.38
CA ILE A 54 0.80 4.64 0.37
C ILE A 54 0.38 5.11 -1.02
N ALA A 55 -0.89 4.99 -1.39
CA ALA A 55 -1.38 5.39 -2.70
C ALA A 55 -1.10 6.86 -3.00
N ILE A 56 -1.38 7.76 -2.05
CA ILE A 56 -1.11 9.20 -2.19
C ILE A 56 0.39 9.46 -2.36
N ASN A 57 1.23 8.87 -1.51
CA ASN A 57 2.68 9.10 -1.57
C ASN A 57 3.30 8.50 -2.83
N TYR A 58 2.75 7.40 -3.34
CA TYR A 58 3.15 6.81 -4.62
C TYR A 58 2.85 7.76 -5.79
N VAL A 59 1.63 8.29 -5.87
CA VAL A 59 1.24 9.25 -6.92
C VAL A 59 2.07 10.54 -6.83
N LEU A 60 2.41 10.98 -5.62
CA LEU A 60 3.28 12.14 -5.39
C LEU A 60 4.77 11.86 -5.61
N GLY A 61 5.15 10.66 -6.05
CA GLY A 61 6.55 10.28 -6.32
C GLY A 61 7.42 10.21 -5.07
N ARG A 62 6.85 10.14 -3.87
CA ARG A 62 7.59 10.19 -2.59
C ARG A 62 8.36 8.91 -2.27
N PHE A 63 8.17 7.85 -3.06
CA PHE A 63 8.92 6.59 -2.98
C PHE A 63 9.98 6.45 -4.07
N GLN A 64 10.13 7.45 -4.93
CA GLN A 64 11.22 7.46 -5.89
C GLN A 64 12.48 7.87 -5.12
N ASN A 65 13.35 6.90 -4.86
CA ASN A 65 14.70 7.21 -4.46
C ASN A 65 15.40 7.70 -5.72
N ASP A 66 15.94 8.92 -5.70
CA ASP A 66 16.85 9.38 -6.74
C ASP A 66 18.07 8.44 -6.74
N ILE A 67 18.08 7.44 -7.64
CA ILE A 67 19.22 6.53 -7.86
C ILE A 67 20.42 7.31 -8.45
N SER A 68 20.35 8.65 -8.48
CA SER A 68 21.39 9.55 -9.00
C SER A 68 22.35 10.12 -7.94
N GLU A 69 22.35 9.65 -6.69
CA GLU A 69 23.38 10.06 -5.71
C GLU A 69 24.44 8.97 -5.44
N SER A 70 24.77 8.17 -6.46
CA SER A 70 25.92 7.25 -6.43
C SER A 70 26.76 7.24 -7.71
N LYS A 71 26.90 8.40 -8.39
CA LYS A 71 28.01 8.63 -9.31
C LYS A 71 28.64 10.00 -9.05
N SER A 72 29.93 9.94 -8.72
CA SER A 72 30.89 11.05 -8.71
C SER A 72 30.92 11.93 -7.44
N LYS A 73 31.62 11.45 -6.40
CA LYS A 73 32.44 12.33 -5.56
C LYS A 73 33.87 11.81 -5.49
N THR A 74 34.57 11.95 -6.61
CA THR A 74 36.00 12.31 -6.57
C THR A 74 36.04 13.83 -6.72
N ASP A 75 36.53 14.48 -5.67
CA ASP A 75 37.10 15.83 -5.62
C ASP A 75 36.27 17.01 -6.16
N ASP A 76 35.76 17.86 -5.26
CA ASP A 76 36.39 19.18 -5.04
C ASP A 76 35.69 20.01 -3.93
N HIS A 77 36.48 20.86 -3.29
CA HIS A 77 36.09 21.76 -2.20
C HIS A 77 35.21 22.92 -2.67
N ARG A 78 33.98 23.08 -2.13
CA ARG A 78 33.45 24.39 -1.64
C ARG A 78 32.04 24.28 -1.04
N LYS A 79 31.89 24.86 0.15
CA LYS A 79 30.63 25.07 0.86
C LYS A 79 29.64 25.88 0.01
N LEU A 80 28.37 25.50 0.01
CA LEU A 80 27.23 26.43 -0.03
C LEU A 80 26.01 25.79 0.65
N ASN A 81 25.44 26.59 1.53
CA ASN A 81 24.31 26.32 2.39
C ASN A 81 23.09 25.93 1.54
N SER A 82 22.54 24.73 1.71
CA SER A 82 21.19 24.42 1.25
C SER A 82 20.46 23.66 2.36
N GLN A 83 19.27 24.15 2.69
CA GLN A 83 18.37 23.57 3.68
C GLN A 83 18.02 22.14 3.29
N GLY A 84 18.79 21.18 3.81
CA GLY A 84 18.42 19.77 3.79
C GLY A 84 17.38 19.48 4.86
N ARG A 85 16.11 19.89 4.65
CA ARG A 85 14.99 19.21 5.32
C ARG A 85 14.53 18.09 4.39
N GLN A 86 15.12 16.91 4.58
CA GLN A 86 14.49 15.66 4.18
C GLN A 86 13.09 15.65 4.81
N SER A 87 12.06 15.51 3.98
CA SER A 87 10.67 15.60 4.41
C SER A 87 10.38 14.45 5.37
N THR A 88 10.23 14.77 6.65
CA THR A 88 9.89 13.81 7.72
C THR A 88 8.52 13.21 7.43
N VAL A 89 8.49 11.93 7.10
CA VAL A 89 7.26 11.13 7.15
C VAL A 89 6.99 10.78 8.62
N GLY A 90 5.97 11.42 9.19
CA GLY A 90 5.41 11.08 10.51
C GLY A 90 6.27 11.50 11.70
N VAL A 91 6.12 12.75 12.14
CA VAL A 91 6.43 13.11 13.54
C VAL A 91 5.24 12.64 14.38
N LEU A 92 5.46 11.59 15.17
CA LEU A 92 4.77 11.33 16.43
C LEU A 92 5.79 11.49 17.56
#